data_AF-A0A6P6XMS7-F1
#
_entry.id   AF-A0A6P6XMS7-F1
#
_cell.length_a   1.000
_cell.length_b   1.000
_cell.length_c   1.000
_cell.angle_alpha   90.00
_cell.angle_beta   90.00
_cell.angle_gamma   90.00
#
_symmetry.space_group_name_H-M   'P 1'
#
loop_
_entity.id
_entity.type
_entity.pdbx_description
1 polymer ?
#
loop_
_entity_poly.entity_id
_entity_poly.type
_entity_poly.pdbx_seq_one_letter_code
_entity_poly.pdbx_strand_id
1 'polypeptide(L)'
;MFPKTFSIFIVFIWLAICDSFSQQQTKRKNSTSVTTIVNCNNQTKYDYCALNMIPLTNDFIMKQRSSSSSIQINDIDELCRQILLNEKCLRNYAENCMKSEARQTLSVMLYSVSRLNRKICSKQKRKQTTLAMMICLKKNPGFYQNILLKNLTETLYRISLEKRQKLKFPMICCNSYRMKESMIGEMMRNCPNNRQAQNELNIWIDSYSGDLFNLICGDYTEDSDKCQTLPSIQSISTTVMDNNKKLKWKSFIMVLVDLLNNLQ
;
A
#
# COMPACT_ATOMS: atom_id res chain seq x y z
N MET A 1 30.16 -15.58 32.26
CA MET A 1 30.16 -14.57 33.33
C MET A 1 30.24 -13.20 32.66
N PHE A 2 29.09 -12.61 32.30
CA PHE A 2 29.04 -11.30 31.64
C PHE A 2 29.22 -10.19 32.69
N PRO A 3 30.03 -9.15 32.41
CA PRO A 3 30.35 -8.14 33.43
C PRO A 3 29.13 -7.25 33.69
N LYS A 4 28.80 -7.06 34.97
CA LYS A 4 27.68 -6.27 35.50
C LYS A 4 27.67 -4.79 35.05
N THR A 5 28.73 -4.32 34.40
CA THR A 5 28.85 -2.96 33.85
C THR A 5 28.05 -2.75 32.56
N PHE A 6 27.74 -3.81 31.79
CA PHE A 6 27.02 -3.65 30.52
C PHE A 6 25.51 -3.35 30.72
N SER A 7 24.89 -3.85 31.79
CA SER A 7 23.48 -3.56 32.10
C SER A 7 23.24 -2.10 32.52
N ILE A 8 24.22 -1.44 33.14
CA ILE A 8 24.07 -0.06 33.60
C ILE A 8 24.02 0.89 32.40
N PHE A 9 24.85 0.68 31.38
CA PHE A 9 24.85 1.50 30.17
C PHE A 9 23.54 1.42 29.38
N ILE A 10 22.89 0.25 29.32
CA ILE A 10 21.61 0.08 28.62
C ILE A 10 20.50 0.87 29.32
N VAL A 11 20.50 0.90 30.66
CA VAL A 11 19.50 1.66 31.44
C VAL A 11 19.68 3.17 31.25
N PHE A 12 20.92 3.67 31.22
CA PHE A 12 21.18 5.09 30.96
C PHE A 12 20.81 5.52 29.54
N ILE A 13 21.06 4.67 28.53
CA ILE A 13 20.61 4.92 27.16
C ILE A 13 19.08 4.96 27.08
N TRP A 14 18.39 4.04 27.78
CA TRP A 14 16.93 4.03 27.86
C TRP A 14 16.36 5.29 28.53
N LEU A 15 16.95 5.73 29.64
CA LEU A 15 16.53 6.95 30.34
C LEU A 15 16.76 8.21 29.48
N ALA A 16 17.90 8.31 28.79
CA ALA A 16 18.20 9.42 27.90
C ALA A 16 17.25 9.47 26.67
N ILE A 17 16.83 8.31 26.15
CA ILE A 17 15.83 8.23 25.07
C ILE A 17 14.44 8.64 25.59
N CYS A 18 14.05 8.25 26.80
CA CYS A 18 12.78 8.64 27.41
C CYS A 18 12.69 10.16 27.65
N ASP A 19 13.76 10.79 28.15
CA ASP A 19 13.80 12.24 28.38
C ASP A 19 13.76 13.03 27.07
N SER A 20 14.44 12.54 26.02
CA SER A 20 14.38 13.12 24.68
C SER A 20 12.98 13.04 24.06
N PHE A 21 12.24 11.96 24.36
CA PHE A 21 10.86 11.78 23.90
C PHE A 21 9.87 12.69 24.65
N SER A 22 10.08 12.88 25.96
CA SER A 22 9.28 13.78 26.79
C SER A 22 9.44 15.25 26.37
N GLN A 23 10.66 15.69 26.08
CA GLN A 23 10.93 17.06 25.62
C GLN A 23 10.38 17.36 24.21
N GLN A 24 10.29 16.35 23.33
CA GLN A 24 9.62 16.52 22.03
C GLN A 24 8.11 16.67 22.15
N GLN A 25 7.47 16.08 23.17
CA GLN A 25 6.03 16.25 23.40
C GLN A 25 5.68 17.62 23.99
N THR A 26 6.54 18.20 24.84
CA THR A 26 6.31 19.54 25.40
C THR A 26 6.49 20.66 24.36
N LYS A 27 7.45 20.54 23.42
CA LYS A 27 7.63 21.54 22.35
C LYS A 27 6.52 21.55 21.30
N ARG A 28 5.71 20.48 21.16
CA ARG A 28 4.56 20.45 20.24
C ARG A 28 3.32 21.22 20.71
N LYS A 29 3.26 21.67 21.97
CA LYS A 29 2.06 22.33 22.52
C LYS A 29 1.94 23.84 22.21
N ASN A 30 2.95 24.50 21.64
CA ASN A 30 2.94 25.95 21.39
C ASN A 30 2.91 26.35 19.90
N SER A 31 2.33 25.51 19.04
CA SER A 31 1.93 25.95 17.70
C SER A 31 0.43 26.25 17.73
N THR A 32 0.08 27.49 17.41
CA THR A 32 -1.30 27.96 17.21
C THR A 32 -1.95 27.08 16.14
N SER A 33 -2.64 26.01 16.58
CA SER A 33 -3.27 25.07 15.67
C SER A 33 -4.49 25.74 15.09
N VAL A 34 -4.43 26.10 13.81
CA VAL A 34 -5.64 26.18 12.99
C VAL A 34 -6.24 24.77 13.04
N THR A 35 -7.26 24.57 13.88
CA THR A 35 -7.93 23.30 14.06
C THR A 35 -8.63 22.97 12.75
N THR A 36 -7.92 22.29 11.86
CA THR A 36 -8.49 21.84 10.60
C THR A 36 -9.49 20.76 10.96
N ILE A 37 -10.79 21.07 10.94
CA ILE A 37 -11.84 20.11 11.29
C ILE A 37 -11.73 18.92 10.33
N VAL A 38 -11.34 17.76 10.86
CA VAL A 38 -11.21 16.53 10.07
C VAL A 38 -12.57 15.86 9.98
N ASN A 39 -13.16 15.82 8.79
CA ASN A 39 -14.39 15.07 8.55
C ASN A 39 -14.08 13.57 8.37
N CYS A 40 -14.26 12.77 9.42
CA CYS A 40 -14.00 11.33 9.41
C CYS A 40 -14.97 10.52 8.53
N ASN A 41 -16.10 11.11 8.11
CA ASN A 41 -17.12 10.45 7.30
C ASN A 41 -16.90 10.64 5.79
N ASN A 42 -15.92 11.43 5.38
CA ASN A 42 -15.63 11.68 3.96
C ASN A 42 -14.83 10.53 3.32
N GLN A 43 -15.48 9.37 3.17
CA GLN A 43 -14.87 8.15 2.63
C GLN A 43 -14.26 8.38 1.24
N THR A 44 -14.96 9.09 0.35
CA THR A 44 -14.48 9.44 -1.00
C THR A 44 -13.13 10.16 -0.98
N LYS A 45 -12.93 11.10 -0.04
CA LYS A 45 -11.65 11.80 0.11
C LYS A 45 -10.51 10.86 0.48
N TYR A 46 -10.73 9.96 1.43
CA TYR A 46 -9.67 9.07 1.91
C TYR A 46 -9.40 7.93 0.93
N ASP A 47 -10.42 7.44 0.21
CA ASP A 47 -10.22 6.57 -0.96
C ASP A 47 -9.36 7.25 -2.01
N TYR A 48 -9.66 8.51 -2.35
CA TYR A 48 -8.88 9.29 -3.30
C TYR A 48 -7.42 9.42 -2.84
N CYS A 49 -7.18 9.81 -1.58
CA CYS A 49 -5.82 9.94 -1.06
C CYS A 49 -5.08 8.59 -1.08
N ALA A 50 -5.74 7.49 -0.69
CA ALA A 50 -5.15 6.15 -0.68
C ALA A 50 -4.74 5.68 -2.10
N LEU A 51 -5.63 5.83 -3.08
CA LEU A 51 -5.35 5.42 -4.46
C LEU A 51 -4.29 6.30 -5.12
N ASN A 52 -4.25 7.58 -4.80
CA ASN A 52 -3.29 8.51 -5.40
C ASN A 52 -1.91 8.52 -4.74
N MET A 53 -1.67 7.67 -3.73
CA MET A 53 -0.34 7.40 -3.16
C MET A 53 0.47 6.39 -3.97
N ILE A 54 -0.20 5.53 -4.73
CA ILE A 54 0.41 4.48 -5.54
C ILE A 54 0.34 4.91 -7.00
N PRO A 55 1.46 5.06 -7.72
CA PRO A 55 1.40 5.65 -9.05
C PRO A 55 0.64 4.78 -10.08
N LEU A 56 0.52 3.47 -9.83
CA LEU A 56 -0.30 2.57 -10.66
C LEU A 56 -1.80 2.90 -10.61
N THR A 57 -2.28 3.53 -9.53
CA THR A 57 -3.67 3.92 -9.30
C THR A 57 -3.86 5.44 -9.19
N ASN A 58 -2.79 6.21 -9.38
CA ASN A 58 -2.85 7.67 -9.33
C ASN A 58 -3.55 8.23 -10.58
N ASP A 59 -4.55 9.07 -10.36
CA ASP A 59 -5.45 9.60 -11.39
C ASP A 59 -4.71 10.44 -12.43
N PHE A 60 -3.71 11.22 -12.03
CA PHE A 60 -2.90 12.01 -12.96
C PHE A 60 -2.11 11.08 -13.89
N ILE A 61 -1.39 10.10 -13.35
CA ILE A 61 -0.63 9.13 -14.15
C ILE A 61 -1.55 8.24 -14.99
N MET A 62 -2.75 7.92 -14.50
CA MET A 62 -3.74 7.18 -15.28
C MET A 62 -4.24 8.00 -16.47
N LYS A 63 -4.55 9.28 -16.29
CA LYS A 63 -4.93 10.17 -17.40
C LYS A 63 -3.81 10.28 -18.43
N GLN A 64 -2.55 10.39 -17.99
CA GLN A 64 -1.41 10.41 -18.91
C GLN A 64 -1.17 9.09 -19.64
N ARG A 65 -1.47 7.95 -19.01
CA ARG A 65 -1.42 6.64 -19.69
C ARG A 65 -2.53 6.50 -20.73
N SER A 66 -3.71 7.04 -20.49
CA SER A 66 -4.83 6.96 -21.43
C SER A 66 -4.79 8.03 -22.53
N SER A 67 -3.96 9.06 -22.39
CA SER A 67 -3.79 10.10 -23.42
C SER A 67 -2.87 9.62 -24.56
N SER A 68 -2.90 10.29 -25.71
CA SER A 68 -1.93 10.06 -26.78
C SER A 68 -0.52 10.57 -26.42
N SER A 69 -0.41 11.51 -25.48
CA SER A 69 0.85 12.15 -25.06
C SER A 69 1.86 11.19 -24.44
N SER A 70 3.14 11.35 -24.78
CA SER A 70 4.22 10.61 -24.14
C SER A 70 4.34 11.00 -22.66
N ILE A 71 4.49 10.01 -21.76
CA ILE A 71 4.86 10.28 -20.36
C ILE A 71 6.30 10.78 -20.33
N GLN A 72 6.57 11.83 -19.57
CA GLN A 72 7.87 12.48 -19.45
C GLN A 72 8.34 12.53 -17.99
N ILE A 73 9.60 12.96 -17.80
CA ILE A 73 10.19 13.09 -16.46
C ILE A 73 9.42 14.10 -15.58
N ASN A 74 8.88 15.16 -16.18
CA ASN A 74 8.10 16.19 -15.48
C ASN A 74 6.79 15.63 -14.91
N ASP A 75 6.20 14.60 -15.55
CA ASP A 75 5.02 13.91 -15.02
C ASP A 75 5.36 13.15 -13.72
N ILE A 76 6.59 12.65 -13.60
CA ILE A 76 7.06 11.99 -12.37
C ILE A 76 7.27 13.02 -11.26
N ASP A 77 7.76 14.22 -11.60
CA ASP A 77 7.90 15.31 -10.63
C ASP A 77 6.54 15.78 -10.10
N GLU A 78 5.53 15.86 -10.97
CA GLU A 78 4.17 16.20 -10.58
C GLU A 78 3.53 15.11 -9.71
N LEU A 79 3.68 13.84 -10.09
CA LEU A 79 3.30 12.70 -9.25
C LEU A 79 3.91 12.79 -7.85
N CYS A 80 5.20 13.13 -7.75
CA CYS A 80 5.90 13.26 -6.48
C CYS A 80 5.30 14.33 -5.57
N ARG A 81 4.83 15.46 -6.12
CA ARG A 81 4.11 16.49 -5.35
C ARG A 81 2.78 15.96 -4.83
N GLN A 82 2.01 15.26 -5.67
CA GLN A 82 0.71 14.71 -5.29
C GLN A 82 0.83 13.65 -4.19
N ILE A 83 1.81 12.76 -4.29
CA ILE A 83 2.08 11.75 -3.26
C ILE A 83 2.27 12.39 -1.89
N LEU A 84 3.05 13.48 -1.78
CA LEU A 84 3.28 14.14 -0.49
C LEU A 84 1.98 14.71 0.12
N LEU A 85 1.08 15.24 -0.72
CA LEU A 85 -0.23 15.73 -0.27
C LEU A 85 -1.13 14.59 0.19
N ASN A 86 -1.16 13.49 -0.57
CA ASN A 86 -1.97 12.32 -0.25
C ASN A 86 -1.45 11.58 0.99
N GLU A 87 -0.13 11.56 1.22
CA GLU A 87 0.46 11.01 2.44
C GLU A 87 -0.02 11.80 3.67
N LYS A 88 0.06 13.13 3.60
CA LYS A 88 -0.45 14.00 4.67
C LYS A 88 -1.94 13.80 4.93
N CYS A 89 -2.73 13.66 3.86
CA CYS A 89 -4.17 13.38 3.95
C CYS A 89 -4.45 12.10 4.75
N LEU A 90 -3.76 11.00 4.43
CA LEU A 90 -3.97 9.70 5.10
C LEU A 90 -3.41 9.68 6.51
N ARG A 91 -2.27 10.32 6.78
CA ARG A 91 -1.74 10.46 8.14
C ARG A 91 -2.70 11.23 9.03
N ASN A 92 -3.23 12.35 8.55
CA ASN A 92 -4.20 13.15 9.28
C ASN A 92 -5.50 12.37 9.55
N TYR A 93 -5.96 11.56 8.58
CA TYR A 93 -7.08 10.64 8.80
C TYR A 93 -6.77 9.60 9.87
N ALA A 94 -5.61 8.95 9.77
CA ALA A 94 -5.19 7.90 10.71
C ALA A 94 -5.11 8.42 12.15
N GLU A 95 -4.59 9.64 12.33
CA GLU A 95 -4.42 10.24 13.66
C GLU A 95 -5.74 10.67 14.30
N ASN A 96 -6.71 11.16 13.52
CA ASN A 96 -7.92 11.79 14.05
C ASN A 96 -9.17 10.90 13.97
N CYS A 97 -9.19 9.88 13.11
CA CYS A 97 -10.40 9.13 12.78
C CYS A 97 -10.30 7.62 13.00
N MET A 98 -9.08 7.08 13.21
CA MET A 98 -8.87 5.64 13.32
C MET A 98 -8.54 5.22 14.75
N LYS A 99 -9.00 4.03 15.13
CA LYS A 99 -8.59 3.36 16.37
C LYS A 99 -7.11 2.97 16.32
N SER A 100 -6.51 2.66 17.47
CA SER A 100 -5.06 2.45 17.60
C SER A 100 -4.53 1.37 16.66
N GLU A 101 -5.21 0.24 16.58
CA GLU A 101 -4.84 -0.93 15.77
C GLU A 101 -4.93 -0.58 14.28
N ALA A 102 -6.06 0.02 13.88
CA ALA A 102 -6.29 0.46 12.50
C ALA A 102 -5.27 1.50 12.03
N ARG A 103 -4.94 2.43 12.91
CA ARG A 103 -3.92 3.45 12.69
C ARG A 103 -2.54 2.82 12.54
N GLN A 104 -2.19 1.80 13.32
CA GLN A 104 -0.91 1.08 13.20
C GLN A 104 -0.81 0.35 11.86
N THR A 105 -1.84 -0.43 11.49
CA THR A 105 -1.91 -1.13 10.20
C THR A 105 -1.73 -0.16 9.02
N LEU A 106 -2.48 0.95 9.02
CA LEU A 106 -2.34 1.96 7.98
C LEU A 106 -0.96 2.63 8.01
N SER A 107 -0.38 2.86 9.20
CA SER A 107 0.97 3.45 9.32
C SER A 107 2.06 2.57 8.73
N VAL A 108 1.96 1.25 8.89
CA VAL A 108 2.89 0.28 8.26
C VAL A 108 2.77 0.36 6.74
N MET A 109 1.55 0.32 6.20
CA MET A 109 1.33 0.45 4.75
C MET A 109 1.86 1.79 4.21
N LEU A 110 1.56 2.90 4.89
CA LEU A 110 2.04 4.22 4.51
C LEU A 110 3.57 4.29 4.55
N TYR A 111 4.20 3.68 5.54
CA TYR A 111 5.66 3.63 5.61
C TYR A 111 6.27 2.93 4.39
N SER A 112 5.74 1.76 4.00
CA SER A 112 6.22 1.01 2.84
C SER A 112 6.09 1.82 1.54
N VAL A 113 4.92 2.44 1.33
CA VAL A 113 4.65 3.28 0.16
C VAL A 113 5.53 4.52 0.13
N SER A 114 5.60 5.27 1.24
CA SER A 114 6.42 6.48 1.35
C SER A 114 7.91 6.19 1.18
N ARG A 115 8.40 5.04 1.66
CA ARG A 115 9.82 4.65 1.53
C ARG A 115 10.23 4.50 0.06
N LEU A 116 9.42 3.82 -0.76
CA LEU A 116 9.71 3.69 -2.19
C LEU A 116 9.51 5.03 -2.92
N ASN A 117 8.42 5.74 -2.63
CA ASN A 117 8.13 7.03 -3.25
C ASN A 117 9.25 8.05 -3.01
N ARG A 118 9.77 8.14 -1.78
CA ARG A 118 10.93 9.01 -1.48
C ARG A 118 12.15 8.65 -2.32
N LYS A 119 12.43 7.36 -2.55
CA LYS A 119 13.54 6.92 -3.42
C LYS A 119 13.33 7.32 -4.88
N ILE A 120 12.10 7.22 -5.39
CA ILE A 120 11.75 7.65 -6.75
C ILE A 120 11.93 9.16 -6.86
N CYS A 121 11.33 9.93 -5.95
CA CYS A 121 11.28 11.38 -6.02
C CYS A 121 12.62 12.09 -5.79
N SER A 122 13.54 11.46 -5.04
CA SER A 122 14.84 12.07 -4.70
C SER A 122 15.96 11.75 -5.70
N LYS A 123 15.89 10.65 -6.45
CA LYS A 123 17.01 10.16 -7.26
C LYS A 123 16.69 10.18 -8.75
N GLN A 124 17.46 10.95 -9.54
CA GLN A 124 17.25 11.05 -10.99
C GLN A 124 17.26 9.70 -11.71
N LYS A 125 18.20 8.81 -11.35
CA LYS A 125 18.25 7.44 -11.89
C LYS A 125 16.97 6.65 -11.61
N ARG A 126 16.35 6.82 -10.43
CA ARG A 126 15.08 6.14 -10.08
C ARG A 126 13.89 6.75 -10.82
N LYS A 127 13.88 8.06 -11.07
CA LYS A 127 12.88 8.68 -11.95
C LYS A 127 12.98 8.13 -13.36
N GLN A 128 14.19 7.98 -13.90
CA GLN A 128 14.40 7.40 -15.24
C GLN A 128 13.95 5.92 -15.33
N THR A 129 14.27 5.09 -14.34
CA THR A 129 13.79 3.69 -14.34
C THR A 129 12.27 3.62 -14.21
N THR A 130 11.69 4.49 -13.38
CA THR A 130 10.23 4.64 -13.25
C THR A 130 9.58 5.08 -14.56
N LEU A 131 10.19 6.03 -15.27
CA LEU A 131 9.70 6.51 -16.56
C LEU A 131 9.65 5.38 -17.60
N ALA A 132 10.74 4.62 -17.72
CA ALA A 132 10.82 3.47 -18.62
C ALA A 132 9.71 2.44 -18.32
N MET A 133 9.44 2.17 -17.05
CA MET A 133 8.34 1.31 -16.63
C MET A 133 6.97 1.90 -16.99
N MET A 134 6.72 3.18 -16.70
CA MET A 134 5.45 3.83 -17.00
C MET A 134 5.12 3.85 -18.50
N ILE A 135 6.11 4.05 -19.36
CA ILE A 135 5.96 3.95 -20.82
C ILE A 135 5.49 2.54 -21.23
N CYS A 136 5.98 1.50 -20.56
CA CYS A 136 5.51 0.13 -20.80
C CYS A 136 4.08 -0.10 -20.31
N LEU A 137 3.74 0.40 -19.12
CA LEU A 137 2.39 0.29 -18.57
C LEU A 137 1.32 0.98 -19.44
N LYS A 138 1.71 2.02 -20.19
CA LYS A 138 0.85 2.72 -21.12
C LYS A 138 0.30 1.82 -22.24
N LYS A 139 0.97 0.72 -22.59
CA LYS A 139 0.53 -0.18 -23.67
C LYS A 139 -0.76 -0.93 -23.35
N ASN A 140 -1.05 -1.17 -22.07
CA ASN A 140 -2.31 -1.75 -21.62
C ASN A 140 -2.77 -1.08 -20.31
N PRO A 141 -3.30 0.15 -20.39
CA PRO A 141 -3.59 0.94 -19.20
C PRO A 141 -4.75 0.35 -18.38
N GLY A 142 -5.73 -0.25 -19.06
CA GLY A 142 -6.91 -0.85 -18.44
C GLY A 142 -6.59 -2.09 -17.59
N PHE A 143 -5.57 -2.88 -17.96
CA PHE A 143 -5.23 -4.11 -17.23
C PHE A 143 -4.80 -3.85 -15.78
N TYR A 144 -3.79 -3.00 -15.58
CA TYR A 144 -3.26 -2.71 -14.24
C TYR A 144 -4.28 -2.00 -13.35
N GLN A 145 -5.08 -1.11 -13.95
CA GLN A 145 -6.19 -0.47 -13.27
C GLN A 145 -7.23 -1.49 -12.81
N ASN A 146 -7.65 -2.39 -13.70
CA ASN A 146 -8.63 -3.42 -13.37
C ASN A 146 -8.12 -4.39 -12.31
N ILE A 147 -6.85 -4.79 -12.37
CA ILE A 147 -6.25 -5.64 -11.32
C ILE A 147 -6.33 -4.96 -9.96
N LEU A 148 -5.88 -3.70 -9.83
CA LEU A 148 -5.74 -3.06 -8.52
C LEU A 148 -7.06 -2.49 -8.00
N LEU A 149 -7.83 -1.79 -8.84
CA LEU A 149 -9.03 -1.09 -8.41
C LEU A 149 -10.25 -2.01 -8.32
N LYS A 150 -10.33 -3.01 -9.21
CA LYS A 150 -11.47 -3.92 -9.27
C LYS A 150 -11.13 -5.26 -8.64
N ASN A 151 -10.21 -6.03 -9.23
CA ASN A 151 -9.98 -7.42 -8.83
C ASN A 151 -9.46 -7.53 -7.40
N LEU A 152 -8.48 -6.71 -7.01
CA LEU A 152 -7.92 -6.71 -5.66
C LEU A 152 -8.94 -6.21 -4.62
N THR A 153 -9.60 -5.08 -4.89
CA THR A 153 -10.63 -4.54 -3.98
C THR A 153 -11.77 -5.54 -3.77
N GLU A 154 -12.34 -6.10 -4.85
CA GLU A 154 -13.41 -7.10 -4.77
C GLU A 154 -12.94 -8.38 -4.09
N THR A 155 -11.71 -8.82 -4.36
CA THR A 155 -11.07 -9.98 -3.72
C THR A 155 -10.99 -9.80 -2.21
N LEU A 156 -10.42 -8.69 -1.75
CA LEU A 156 -10.28 -8.41 -0.32
C LEU A 156 -11.65 -8.27 0.35
N TYR A 157 -12.61 -7.66 -0.34
CA TYR A 157 -13.98 -7.60 0.15
C TYR A 157 -14.60 -8.99 0.29
N ARG A 158 -14.48 -9.87 -0.70
CA ARG A 158 -14.99 -11.25 -0.62
C ARG A 158 -14.31 -12.03 0.51
N ILE A 159 -13.01 -11.86 0.70
CA ILE A 159 -12.29 -12.45 1.83
C ILE A 159 -12.83 -11.92 3.17
N SER A 160 -13.22 -10.64 3.25
CA SER A 160 -13.82 -10.09 4.46
C SER A 160 -15.13 -10.77 4.87
N LEU A 161 -15.87 -11.29 3.89
CA LEU A 161 -17.13 -12.01 4.07
C LEU A 161 -16.95 -13.50 4.39
N GLU A 162 -15.74 -14.06 4.24
CA GLU A 162 -15.47 -15.46 4.57
C GLU A 162 -15.73 -15.69 6.07
N LYS A 163 -16.50 -16.73 6.40
CA LYS A 163 -16.85 -17.05 7.79
C LYS A 163 -15.69 -17.73 8.51
N ARG A 164 -14.89 -18.51 7.79
CA ARG A 164 -13.73 -19.24 8.32
C ARG A 164 -12.55 -18.29 8.50
N GLN A 165 -12.46 -17.68 9.68
CA GLN A 165 -11.41 -16.69 10.02
C GLN A 165 -9.99 -17.21 9.71
N LYS A 166 -9.72 -18.51 9.98
CA LYS A 166 -8.42 -19.15 9.72
C LYS A 166 -8.00 -19.16 8.25
N LEU A 167 -8.93 -19.01 7.31
CA LEU A 167 -8.63 -18.97 5.88
C LEU A 167 -8.35 -17.57 5.35
N LYS A 168 -8.73 -16.51 6.07
CA LYS A 168 -8.62 -15.14 5.55
C LYS A 168 -7.18 -14.72 5.28
N PHE A 169 -6.26 -14.93 6.22
CA PHE A 169 -4.83 -14.64 6.00
C PHE A 169 -4.24 -15.43 4.83
N PRO A 170 -4.36 -16.78 4.78
CA PRO A 170 -3.90 -17.56 3.63
C PRO A 170 -4.47 -17.05 2.30
N MET A 171 -5.76 -16.68 2.27
CA MET A 171 -6.41 -16.17 1.07
C MET A 171 -5.90 -14.79 0.67
N ILE A 172 -5.69 -13.86 1.61
CA ILE A 172 -5.07 -12.56 1.31
C ILE A 172 -3.71 -12.78 0.65
N CYS A 173 -2.87 -13.61 1.27
CA CYS A 173 -1.50 -13.83 0.85
C CYS A 173 -1.44 -14.49 -0.54
N CYS A 174 -2.08 -15.65 -0.71
CA CYS A 174 -2.03 -16.38 -1.97
C CYS A 174 -2.66 -15.64 -3.14
N ASN A 175 -3.77 -14.90 -2.93
CA ASN A 175 -4.34 -14.10 -4.01
C ASN A 175 -3.49 -12.87 -4.36
N SER A 176 -2.78 -12.29 -3.38
CA SER A 176 -1.86 -11.20 -3.65
C SER A 176 -0.67 -11.66 -4.51
N TYR A 177 -0.13 -12.86 -4.26
CA TYR A 177 0.90 -13.46 -5.12
C TYR A 177 0.40 -13.72 -6.55
N ARG A 178 -0.77 -14.35 -6.71
CA ARG A 178 -1.37 -14.58 -8.03
C ARG A 178 -1.58 -13.26 -8.80
N MET A 179 -1.95 -12.17 -8.11
CA MET A 179 -2.07 -10.85 -8.72
C MET A 179 -0.71 -10.26 -9.11
N LYS A 180 0.33 -10.44 -8.29
CA LYS A 180 1.71 -10.08 -8.63
C LYS A 180 2.16 -10.78 -9.91
N GLU A 181 2.01 -12.10 -9.99
CA GLU A 181 2.36 -12.89 -11.18
C GLU A 181 1.61 -12.40 -12.43
N SER A 182 0.31 -12.12 -12.30
CA SER A 182 -0.49 -11.58 -13.39
C SER A 182 0.01 -10.22 -13.88
N MET A 183 0.43 -9.33 -12.98
CA MET A 183 1.00 -8.02 -13.34
C MET A 183 2.36 -8.15 -14.03
N ILE A 184 3.24 -9.02 -13.52
CA ILE A 184 4.56 -9.26 -14.11
C ILE A 184 4.42 -9.93 -15.49
N GLY A 185 3.56 -10.94 -15.62
CA GLY A 185 3.30 -11.62 -16.88
C GLY A 185 2.75 -10.68 -17.96
N GLU A 186 1.87 -9.74 -17.61
CA GLU A 186 1.42 -8.69 -18.54
C GLU A 186 2.55 -7.74 -18.94
N MET A 187 3.41 -7.34 -18.01
CA MET A 187 4.58 -6.49 -18.30
C MET A 187 5.56 -7.19 -19.24
N MET A 188 5.81 -8.49 -19.05
CA MET A 188 6.65 -9.30 -19.93
C MET A 188 6.06 -9.40 -21.34
N ARG A 189 4.73 -9.56 -21.46
CA ARG A 189 4.05 -9.63 -22.77
C ARG A 189 4.09 -8.30 -23.52
N ASN A 190 3.81 -7.19 -22.84
CA ASN A 190 3.73 -5.87 -23.49
C ASN A 190 5.10 -5.18 -23.67
N CYS A 191 6.07 -5.54 -22.86
CA CYS A 191 7.42 -4.99 -22.89
C CYS A 191 8.51 -6.08 -22.77
N PRO A 192 8.58 -7.03 -23.71
CA PRO A 192 9.47 -8.20 -23.61
C PRO A 192 10.95 -7.84 -23.55
N ASN A 193 11.35 -6.79 -24.30
CA ASN A 193 12.76 -6.40 -24.43
C ASN A 193 13.20 -5.32 -23.41
N ASN A 194 12.33 -4.94 -22.46
CA ASN A 194 12.63 -3.90 -21.48
C ASN A 194 12.77 -4.51 -20.07
N ARG A 195 13.87 -5.22 -19.84
CA ARG A 195 14.18 -5.83 -18.53
C ARG A 195 14.21 -4.82 -17.39
N GLN A 196 14.64 -3.58 -17.67
CA GLN A 196 14.66 -2.51 -16.67
C GLN A 196 13.24 -2.16 -16.19
N ALA A 197 12.27 -2.03 -17.11
CA ALA A 197 10.87 -1.81 -16.78
C ALA A 197 10.25 -2.99 -16.00
N GLN A 198 10.54 -4.22 -16.43
CA GLN A 198 10.09 -5.44 -15.75
C GLN A 198 10.59 -5.50 -14.29
N ASN A 199 11.88 -5.29 -14.08
CA ASN A 199 12.48 -5.27 -12.76
C ASN A 199 11.94 -4.14 -11.90
N GLU A 200 11.73 -2.96 -12.47
CA GLU A 200 11.17 -1.82 -11.74
C GLU A 200 9.73 -2.12 -11.27
N LEU A 201 8.90 -2.77 -12.09
CA LEU A 201 7.55 -3.17 -11.66
C LEU A 201 7.61 -4.17 -10.50
N ASN A 202 8.51 -5.16 -10.56
CA ASN A 202 8.67 -6.11 -9.47
C ASN A 202 9.08 -5.40 -8.16
N ILE A 203 10.06 -4.49 -8.25
CA ILE A 203 10.47 -3.66 -7.10
C ILE A 203 9.28 -2.87 -6.53
N TRP A 204 8.38 -2.36 -7.37
CA TRP A 204 7.22 -1.62 -6.92
C TRP A 204 6.24 -2.49 -6.13
N ILE A 205 5.87 -3.64 -6.69
CA ILE A 205 4.93 -4.57 -6.06
C ILE A 205 5.49 -5.03 -4.71
N ASP A 206 6.76 -5.47 -4.70
CA ASP A 206 7.43 -5.96 -3.49
C ASP A 206 7.64 -4.85 -2.46
N SER A 207 7.99 -3.62 -2.88
CA SER A 207 8.23 -2.53 -1.93
C SER A 207 6.96 -1.98 -1.31
N TYR A 208 5.84 -1.94 -2.05
CA TYR A 208 4.58 -1.41 -1.54
C TYR A 208 3.85 -2.39 -0.63
N SER A 209 3.98 -3.69 -0.88
CA SER A 209 3.24 -4.71 -0.16
C SER A 209 4.10 -5.54 0.81
N GLY A 210 5.42 -5.54 0.62
CA GLY A 210 6.34 -6.45 1.29
C GLY A 210 6.36 -6.35 2.81
N ASP A 211 6.45 -5.14 3.40
CA ASP A 211 6.54 -5.07 4.87
C ASP A 211 5.25 -5.59 5.54
N LEU A 212 4.09 -5.37 4.91
CA LEU A 212 2.81 -5.86 5.42
C LEU A 212 2.66 -7.37 5.20
N PHE A 213 2.91 -7.86 3.99
CA PHE A 213 2.76 -9.29 3.70
C PHE A 213 3.80 -10.14 4.41
N ASN A 214 5.03 -9.66 4.59
CA ASN A 214 6.02 -10.32 5.44
C ASN A 214 5.54 -10.42 6.90
N LEU A 215 4.75 -9.46 7.38
CA LEU A 215 4.18 -9.50 8.73
C LEU A 215 3.04 -10.50 8.86
N ILE A 216 2.14 -10.61 7.87
CA ILE A 216 0.89 -11.38 8.01
C ILE A 216 0.90 -12.74 7.30
N CYS A 217 1.79 -12.95 6.33
CA CYS A 217 1.75 -14.14 5.49
C CYS A 217 2.57 -15.31 6.02
N GLY A 218 3.57 -15.06 6.88
CA GLY A 218 4.40 -16.13 7.46
C GLY A 218 4.91 -17.09 6.38
N ASP A 219 4.50 -18.36 6.45
CA ASP A 219 4.90 -19.41 5.51
C ASP A 219 4.12 -19.44 4.19
N TYR A 220 3.08 -18.62 4.02
CA TYR A 220 2.37 -18.47 2.76
C TYR A 220 3.16 -17.49 1.89
N THR A 221 4.28 -17.95 1.33
CA THR A 221 5.16 -17.18 0.45
C THR A 221 4.94 -17.54 -1.03
N GLU A 222 5.59 -16.80 -1.94
CA GLU A 222 5.54 -17.01 -3.39
C GLU A 222 5.96 -18.44 -3.78
N ASP A 223 6.98 -18.98 -3.12
CA ASP A 223 7.53 -20.33 -3.39
C ASP A 223 6.81 -21.46 -2.63
N SER A 224 5.71 -21.15 -1.93
CA SER A 224 5.04 -22.09 -1.05
C SER A 224 3.95 -22.87 -1.78
N ASP A 225 4.07 -24.21 -1.80
CA ASP A 225 3.01 -25.11 -2.30
C ASP A 225 1.67 -24.96 -1.53
N LYS A 226 1.70 -24.31 -0.35
CA LYS A 226 0.51 -24.01 0.45
C LYS A 226 -0.53 -23.18 -0.31
N CYS A 227 -0.12 -22.39 -1.31
CA CYS A 227 -1.04 -21.62 -2.14
C CYS A 227 -1.69 -22.42 -3.28
N GLN A 228 -1.20 -23.62 -3.60
CA GLN A 228 -1.76 -24.48 -4.64
C GLN A 228 -3.04 -25.20 -4.17
N THR A 229 -3.11 -25.54 -2.88
CA THR A 229 -4.23 -26.27 -2.28
C THR A 229 -5.36 -25.36 -1.80
N LEU A 230 -5.13 -24.05 -1.74
CA LEU A 230 -6.14 -23.07 -1.36
C LEU A 230 -7.05 -22.77 -2.54
N PRO A 231 -8.37 -22.92 -2.35
CA PRO A 231 -9.29 -22.80 -3.45
C PRO A 231 -9.29 -21.33 -3.92
N SER A 232 -9.33 -21.14 -5.25
CA SER A 232 -9.35 -19.80 -5.82
C SER A 232 -10.60 -19.06 -5.34
N ILE A 233 -10.56 -17.72 -5.24
CA ILE A 233 -11.71 -16.92 -4.77
C ILE A 233 -13.00 -17.20 -5.56
N GLN A 234 -12.89 -17.76 -6.77
CA GLN A 234 -14.02 -18.24 -7.58
C GLN A 234 -14.81 -19.36 -6.89
N SER A 235 -14.23 -20.11 -5.95
CA SER A 235 -14.88 -21.15 -5.16
C SER A 235 -15.59 -20.62 -3.91
N ILE A 236 -15.33 -19.36 -3.50
CA ILE A 236 -16.05 -18.74 -2.39
C ILE A 236 -17.44 -18.46 -2.93
N SER A 237 -18.41 -19.23 -2.45
CA SER A 237 -19.80 -19.25 -2.90
C SER A 237 -20.29 -17.87 -3.34
N THR A 238 -20.67 -17.78 -4.62
CA THR A 238 -21.29 -16.64 -5.30
C THR A 238 -22.64 -16.23 -4.72
N THR A 239 -23.10 -16.88 -3.65
CA THR A 239 -24.42 -16.65 -3.04
C THR A 239 -24.54 -15.35 -2.24
N VAL A 240 -23.45 -14.60 -2.03
CA VAL A 240 -23.47 -13.37 -1.18
C VAL A 240 -22.70 -12.21 -1.81
N MET A 241 -22.73 -12.06 -3.13
CA MET A 241 -22.61 -10.72 -3.72
C MET A 241 -24.03 -10.30 -4.08
N ASP A 242 -24.71 -9.74 -3.10
CA ASP A 242 -25.87 -8.90 -3.41
C ASP A 242 -25.29 -7.74 -4.24
N ASN A 243 -25.48 -7.79 -5.56
CA ASN A 243 -24.90 -6.83 -6.52
C ASN A 243 -25.28 -5.36 -6.20
N ASN A 244 -26.20 -5.17 -5.24
CA ASN A 244 -26.66 -3.90 -4.72
C ASN A 244 -25.91 -3.40 -3.46
N LYS A 245 -25.07 -4.22 -2.81
CA LYS A 245 -24.35 -3.80 -1.59
C LYS A 245 -23.11 -3.00 -1.97
N LYS A 246 -23.23 -1.67 -1.87
CA LYS A 246 -22.15 -0.72 -2.15
C LYS A 246 -20.94 -0.99 -1.25
N LEU A 247 -19.77 -1.20 -1.84
CA LEU A 247 -18.50 -1.26 -1.11
C LEU A 247 -18.32 0.04 -0.31
N LYS A 248 -18.01 -0.09 0.99
CA LYS A 248 -17.71 1.05 1.87
C LYS A 248 -16.51 1.84 1.36
N TRP A 249 -15.49 1.12 0.89
CA TRP A 249 -14.25 1.68 0.37
C TRP A 249 -14.02 1.22 -1.07
N LYS A 250 -13.58 2.15 -1.92
CA LYS A 250 -13.12 1.86 -3.29
C LYS A 250 -11.63 1.55 -3.33
N SER A 251 -10.87 2.00 -2.34
CA SER A 251 -9.45 1.73 -2.22
C SER A 251 -9.20 0.37 -1.58
N PHE A 252 -8.43 -0.48 -2.26
CA PHE A 252 -7.98 -1.75 -1.70
C PHE A 252 -7.16 -1.57 -0.41
N ILE A 253 -6.46 -0.44 -0.24
CA ILE A 253 -5.72 -0.12 0.99
C ILE A 253 -6.68 -0.01 2.17
N MET A 254 -7.77 0.73 1.99
CA MET A 254 -8.75 0.94 3.06
C MET A 254 -9.54 -0.34 3.37
N VAL A 255 -9.88 -1.13 2.35
CA VAL A 255 -10.47 -2.46 2.54
C VAL A 255 -9.52 -3.38 3.31
N LEU A 256 -8.22 -3.39 2.98
CA LEU A 256 -7.24 -4.22 3.65
C LEU A 256 -7.04 -3.82 5.10
N VAL A 257 -7.00 -2.51 5.39
CA VAL A 257 -6.95 -2.02 6.78
C VAL A 257 -8.17 -2.50 7.56
N ASP A 258 -9.39 -2.26 7.06
CA ASP A 258 -10.62 -2.71 7.72
C ASP A 258 -10.62 -4.25 7.91
N LEU A 259 -10.16 -5.01 6.92
CA LEU A 259 -10.07 -6.47 7.00
C LEU A 259 -9.12 -6.94 8.10
N LEU A 260 -7.90 -6.41 8.14
CA LEU A 260 -6.88 -6.82 9.10
C LEU A 260 -7.24 -6.45 10.54
N ASN A 261 -7.90 -5.31 10.76
CA ASN A 261 -8.33 -4.93 12.11
C ASN A 261 -9.51 -5.77 12.62
N ASN A 262 -10.31 -6.36 11.73
CA ASN A 262 -11.39 -7.27 12.10
C ASN A 262 -10.90 -8.72 12.33
N LEU A 263 -9.61 -8.99 12.09
CA LEU A 263 -8.96 -10.28 12.28
C LEU A 263 -8.19 -10.39 13.59
N GLN A 264 -7.89 -9.26 14.23
CA GLN A 264 -7.26 -9.16 15.54
C GLN A 264 -8.32 -9.21 16.64
#